data_AF-Q5WQW5-F1
#
_entry.id   AF-Q5WQW5-F1
#
_cell.length_a   1.000
_cell.length_b   1.000
_cell.length_c   1.000
_cell.angle_alpha   90.00
_cell.angle_beta   90.00
_cell.angle_gamma   90.00
#
_symmetry.space_group_name_H-M   'P 1'
#
loop_
_entity.id
_entity.type
_entity.pdbx_description
1 polymer ?
#
loop_
_entity_poly.entity_id
_entity_poly.type
_entity_poly.pdbx_seq_one_letter_code
_entity_poly.pdbx_strand_id
1 'polypeptide(L)'
;MPRYLRIYIAVAALALLAAVHYHLQPFSLARRRTPSTAQSYPLGLSAEDGQLVDSAGLVVDEKGLVSYSPGHAARHPVEILIERGKTLADETESKIASVKSLKDSAMDYVTAFGMKPPQGFEAWYAYTQSVPAPHPLSIPSLIPLAHRPMLPFLSHSASILRERVEALRETAESIFTLTFVPDGQGDRGTACTANEKWNKMDWRVRGKGRVLVRGAAGWSWRCNNTLSLLLPLLPLMPEKMFSHNPPLELAFSTEDGPRGLVHNTFRERSENLARAGRYVILNDLPDIVSAQSQHVKEPKTFIADFDRSVDYCVNPDLMNSSIAAANLIPALVACKTKWNSDLVGVPLDGVYETVKFVPWEDKEVSKAFWRGSATGLFHDKNKPWRQSQRERLHWFGTNMTGTVPLLLPDGSIKDWDRADLVDKWLDIGLSGGPTQCDAEDGSCAAMAEEIDFKNRVTKQDAIKYKYVIDVDGNGWSSRFRRLLQGNNVVFKSTLYPEWFHEILIPWYHYVPTKLDYSDVFTGV
;
A
#
# COMPACT_ATOMS: atom_id res chain seq x y z
N MET A 1 3.25 -64.71 31.01
CA MET A 1 2.97 -64.96 29.57
C MET A 1 4.06 -65.84 28.99
N PRO A 2 3.72 -66.94 28.29
CA PRO A 2 4.70 -67.80 27.64
C PRO A 2 5.47 -67.04 26.55
N ARG A 3 6.75 -67.36 26.35
CA ARG A 3 7.69 -66.66 25.44
C ARG A 3 7.13 -66.49 24.02
N TYR A 4 6.41 -67.48 23.52
CA TYR A 4 5.79 -67.47 22.19
C TYR A 4 4.71 -66.39 22.06
N LEU A 5 3.94 -66.14 23.11
CA LEU A 5 2.87 -65.12 23.09
C LEU A 5 3.45 -63.70 22.98
N ARG A 6 4.64 -63.45 23.56
CA ARG A 6 5.34 -62.15 23.42
C ARG A 6 5.83 -61.93 21.99
N ILE A 7 6.28 -63.00 21.32
CA ILE A 7 6.71 -62.93 19.92
C ILE A 7 5.51 -62.65 19.01
N TYR A 8 4.38 -63.32 19.22
CA TYR A 8 3.16 -63.05 18.45
C TYR A 8 2.62 -61.64 18.64
N ILE A 9 2.65 -61.11 19.87
CA ILE A 9 2.25 -59.72 20.15
C ILE A 9 3.20 -58.73 19.48
N ALA A 10 4.51 -58.98 19.51
CA ALA A 10 5.50 -58.11 18.86
C ALA A 10 5.37 -58.12 17.34
N VAL A 11 5.15 -59.29 16.72
CA VAL A 11 4.94 -59.42 15.28
C VAL A 11 3.61 -58.78 14.86
N ALA A 12 2.54 -58.96 15.64
CA ALA A 12 1.25 -58.31 15.39
C ALA A 12 1.35 -56.78 15.53
N ALA A 13 2.09 -56.27 16.51
CA ALA A 13 2.33 -54.84 16.69
C ALA A 13 3.16 -54.25 15.53
N LEU A 14 4.19 -54.97 15.06
CA LEU A 14 4.99 -54.56 13.89
C LEU A 14 4.17 -54.59 12.60
N ALA A 15 3.31 -55.60 12.40
CA ALA A 15 2.41 -55.66 11.26
C ALA A 15 1.38 -54.52 11.30
N LEU A 16 0.85 -54.18 12.48
CA LEU A 16 -0.07 -53.06 12.65
C LEU A 16 0.63 -51.72 12.39
N LEU A 17 1.86 -51.53 12.87
CA LEU A 17 2.66 -50.34 12.60
C LEU A 17 3.04 -50.21 11.12
N ALA A 18 3.35 -51.32 10.45
CA ALA A 18 3.59 -51.34 9.01
C ALA A 18 2.31 -51.02 8.20
N ALA A 19 1.16 -51.54 8.62
CA ALA A 19 -0.14 -51.23 7.99
C ALA A 19 -0.56 -49.77 8.23
N VAL A 20 -0.33 -49.25 9.43
CA VAL A 20 -0.53 -47.83 9.76
C VAL A 20 0.43 -46.95 8.96
N HIS A 21 1.70 -47.33 8.80
CA HIS A 21 2.65 -46.60 7.95
C HIS A 21 2.28 -46.64 6.47
N TYR A 22 1.75 -47.76 5.99
CA TYR A 22 1.31 -47.93 4.60
C TYR A 22 0.01 -47.17 4.30
N HIS A 23 -0.94 -47.12 5.24
CA HIS A 23 -2.20 -46.38 5.09
C HIS A 23 -2.11 -44.91 5.50
N LEU A 24 -1.10 -44.53 6.28
CA LEU A 24 -0.74 -43.14 6.59
C LEU A 24 0.46 -42.67 5.78
N GLN A 25 0.67 -43.18 4.55
CA GLN A 25 1.61 -42.52 3.65
C GLN A 25 1.25 -41.02 3.63
N PRO A 26 2.16 -40.12 4.07
CA PRO A 26 1.97 -38.72 3.80
C PRO A 26 1.92 -38.62 2.29
N PHE A 27 0.96 -37.85 1.79
CA PHE A 27 0.93 -37.34 0.43
C PHE A 27 2.33 -37.36 -0.17
N SER A 28 2.53 -38.22 -1.17
CA SER A 28 3.68 -38.14 -2.05
C SER A 28 3.91 -36.66 -2.34
N LEU A 29 5.04 -36.14 -1.84
CA LEU A 29 5.61 -34.90 -2.29
C LEU A 29 6.13 -35.17 -3.72
N ALA A 30 5.20 -35.45 -4.64
CA ALA A 30 5.34 -34.88 -5.96
C ALA A 30 5.62 -33.42 -5.69
N ARG A 31 6.80 -32.98 -6.11
CA ARG A 31 7.27 -31.60 -6.09
C ARG A 31 6.25 -30.77 -6.89
N ARG A 32 5.09 -30.50 -6.30
CA ARG A 32 4.15 -29.48 -6.73
C ARG A 32 4.98 -28.22 -6.61
N ARG A 33 5.33 -27.64 -7.75
CA ARG A 33 5.72 -26.24 -7.84
C ARG A 33 4.73 -25.50 -6.95
N THR A 34 5.23 -24.98 -5.83
CA THR A 34 4.53 -23.97 -5.06
C THR A 34 4.21 -22.85 -6.04
N PRO A 35 2.93 -22.52 -6.30
CA PRO A 35 2.62 -21.27 -6.95
C PRO A 35 3.00 -20.19 -5.93
N SER A 36 4.13 -19.54 -6.16
CA SER A 36 4.44 -18.25 -5.53
C SER A 36 3.29 -17.31 -5.87
N THR A 37 2.40 -17.09 -4.91
CA THR A 37 1.22 -16.21 -5.03
C THR A 37 1.20 -15.17 -3.92
N ALA A 38 2.39 -14.67 -3.58
CA ALA A 38 2.49 -13.26 -3.24
C ALA A 38 2.54 -12.49 -4.56
N GLN A 39 1.96 -11.30 -4.66
CA GLN A 39 2.26 -10.33 -5.72
C GLN A 39 3.72 -9.83 -5.66
N SER A 40 4.65 -10.64 -5.15
CA SER A 40 6.04 -10.62 -5.55
C SER A 40 6.14 -11.50 -6.81
N TYR A 41 6.38 -10.85 -7.95
CA TYR A 41 6.66 -11.49 -9.23
C TYR A 41 7.49 -12.76 -9.02
N PRO A 42 7.08 -13.94 -9.52
CA PRO A 42 7.99 -15.07 -9.62
C PRO A 42 9.00 -14.72 -10.73
N LEU A 43 10.00 -13.91 -10.38
CA LEU A 43 11.16 -13.70 -11.23
C LEU A 43 11.87 -15.05 -11.33
N GLY A 44 11.93 -15.57 -12.55
CA GLY A 44 12.79 -16.69 -12.85
C GLY A 44 14.22 -16.20 -12.89
N LEU A 45 15.14 -16.97 -12.30
CA LEU A 45 16.55 -16.80 -12.65
C LEU A 45 16.73 -17.30 -14.09
N SER A 46 17.27 -16.46 -14.98
CA SER A 46 17.75 -16.92 -16.28
C SER A 46 18.77 -18.04 -16.07
N ALA A 47 18.62 -19.13 -16.81
CA ALA A 47 19.51 -20.29 -16.74
C ALA A 47 20.91 -20.01 -17.30
N GLU A 48 21.12 -18.90 -18.02
CA GLU A 48 22.39 -18.58 -18.66
C GLU A 48 23.25 -17.61 -17.83
N ASP A 49 22.65 -16.61 -17.17
CA ASP A 49 23.43 -15.52 -16.51
C ASP A 49 22.95 -15.11 -15.11
N GLY A 50 21.94 -15.77 -14.53
CA GLY A 50 21.44 -15.43 -13.17
C GLY A 50 20.68 -14.10 -13.06
N GLN A 51 20.36 -13.45 -14.18
CA GLN A 51 19.51 -12.25 -14.21
C GLN A 51 18.05 -12.60 -13.87
N LEU A 52 17.39 -11.69 -13.17
CA LEU A 52 15.97 -11.78 -12.83
C LEU A 52 15.14 -11.45 -14.08
N VAL A 53 14.51 -12.47 -14.66
CA VAL A 53 13.65 -12.33 -15.84
C VAL A 53 12.21 -12.56 -15.42
N ASP A 54 11.33 -11.64 -15.76
CA ASP A 54 9.91 -11.79 -15.49
C ASP A 54 9.24 -12.74 -16.50
N SER A 55 7.98 -13.09 -16.26
CA SER A 55 7.20 -14.00 -17.12
C SER A 55 6.97 -13.48 -18.54
N ALA A 56 7.28 -12.20 -18.82
CA ALA A 56 7.17 -11.57 -20.14
C ALA A 56 8.53 -11.47 -20.86
N GLY A 57 9.61 -12.01 -20.27
CA GLY A 57 10.95 -11.96 -20.85
C GLY A 57 11.68 -10.62 -20.62
N LEU A 58 11.16 -9.77 -19.73
CA LEU A 58 11.80 -8.51 -19.37
C LEU A 58 12.88 -8.76 -18.32
N VAL A 59 14.09 -8.25 -18.55
CA VAL A 59 15.14 -8.24 -17.52
C VAL A 59 14.83 -7.11 -16.54
N VAL A 60 14.45 -7.48 -15.32
CA VAL A 60 14.15 -6.55 -14.23
C VAL A 60 15.27 -6.64 -13.21
N ASP A 61 15.91 -5.53 -12.90
CA ASP A 61 17.02 -5.53 -11.94
C ASP A 61 16.54 -5.70 -10.48
N GLU A 62 17.48 -5.75 -9.55
CA GLU A 62 17.22 -5.90 -8.12
C GLU A 62 16.40 -4.72 -7.53
N LYS A 63 16.50 -3.54 -8.13
CA LYS A 63 15.75 -2.33 -7.75
C LYS A 63 14.35 -2.30 -8.37
N GLY A 64 13.97 -3.31 -9.15
CA GLY A 64 12.68 -3.36 -9.82
C GLY A 64 12.61 -2.50 -11.08
N LEU A 65 13.76 -2.11 -11.65
CA LEU A 65 13.83 -1.30 -12.85
C LEU A 65 14.09 -2.16 -14.08
N VAL A 66 13.51 -1.77 -15.21
CA VAL A 66 13.94 -2.24 -16.53
C VAL A 66 14.86 -1.20 -17.14
N SER A 67 16.01 -1.64 -17.66
CA SER A 67 16.93 -0.78 -18.39
C SER A 67 16.73 -0.92 -19.90
N TYR A 68 16.93 0.19 -20.61
CA TYR A 68 16.91 0.24 -22.07
C TYR A 68 18.21 0.83 -22.59
N SER A 69 18.78 0.12 -23.56
CA SER A 69 19.96 0.51 -24.31
C SER A 69 19.68 0.36 -25.81
N PRO A 70 19.93 1.41 -26.63
CA PRO A 70 19.80 1.32 -28.08
C PRO A 70 20.60 0.15 -28.66
N GLY A 71 20.01 -0.58 -29.61
CA GLY A 71 20.66 -1.70 -30.30
C GLY A 71 20.63 -3.06 -29.60
N HIS A 72 20.16 -3.13 -28.34
CA HIS A 72 20.04 -4.40 -27.59
C HIS A 72 18.60 -4.83 -27.33
N ALA A 73 17.63 -3.92 -27.54
CA ALA A 73 16.21 -4.18 -27.30
C ALA A 73 15.41 -4.06 -28.60
N ALA A 74 14.65 -5.11 -28.93
CA ALA A 74 13.84 -5.19 -30.15
C ALA A 74 12.56 -4.34 -30.11
N ARG A 75 12.15 -3.88 -28.92
CA ARG A 75 10.90 -3.13 -28.68
C ARG A 75 11.11 -2.06 -27.62
N HIS A 76 10.26 -1.02 -27.65
CA HIS A 76 10.30 0.07 -26.69
C HIS A 76 9.85 -0.43 -25.29
N PRO A 77 10.57 -0.10 -24.20
CA PRO A 77 10.31 -0.67 -22.86
C PRO A 77 8.92 -0.31 -22.33
N VAL A 78 8.43 0.92 -22.58
CA VAL A 78 7.09 1.36 -22.16
C VAL A 78 6.00 0.53 -22.84
N GLU A 79 6.17 0.13 -24.11
CA GLU A 79 5.18 -0.71 -24.79
C GLU A 79 5.07 -2.09 -24.14
N ILE A 80 6.21 -2.70 -23.82
CA ILE A 80 6.25 -4.01 -23.16
C ILE A 80 5.60 -3.93 -21.78
N LEU A 81 5.87 -2.86 -21.03
CA LEU A 81 5.28 -2.62 -19.72
C LEU A 81 3.76 -2.43 -19.78
N ILE A 82 3.25 -1.70 -20.78
CA ILE A 82 1.81 -1.53 -21.02
C ILE A 82 1.15 -2.87 -21.40
N GLU A 83 1.76 -3.64 -22.29
CA GLU A 83 1.26 -4.97 -22.67
C GLU A 83 1.21 -5.91 -21.48
N ARG A 84 2.27 -5.93 -20.66
CA ARG A 84 2.29 -6.68 -19.40
C ARG A 84 1.17 -6.22 -18.45
N GLY A 85 0.96 -4.92 -18.33
CA GLY A 85 -0.13 -4.35 -17.52
C GLY A 85 -1.50 -4.83 -17.98
N LYS A 86 -1.75 -4.88 -19.30
CA LYS A 86 -3.00 -5.41 -19.88
C LYS A 86 -3.20 -6.90 -19.57
N THR A 87 -2.17 -7.71 -19.76
CA THR A 87 -2.22 -9.14 -19.40
C THR A 87 -2.57 -9.34 -17.92
N LEU A 88 -1.95 -8.57 -17.03
CA LEU A 88 -2.24 -8.64 -15.59
C LEU A 88 -3.69 -8.20 -15.27
N ALA A 89 -4.21 -7.22 -15.99
CA ALA A 89 -5.60 -6.79 -15.84
C ALA A 89 -6.55 -7.90 -16.28
N ASP A 90 -6.32 -8.52 -17.44
CA ASP A 90 -7.14 -9.63 -17.95
C ASP A 90 -7.11 -10.84 -17.00
N GLU A 91 -5.94 -11.16 -16.43
CA GLU A 91 -5.79 -12.20 -15.40
C GLU A 91 -6.57 -11.86 -14.13
N THR A 92 -6.51 -10.60 -13.69
CA THR A 92 -7.23 -10.11 -12.51
C THR A 92 -8.74 -10.15 -12.72
N GLU A 93 -9.22 -9.70 -13.88
CA GLU A 93 -10.63 -9.75 -14.26
C GLU A 93 -11.13 -11.21 -14.35
N SER A 94 -10.34 -12.08 -14.97
CA SER A 94 -10.65 -13.52 -15.05
C SER A 94 -10.73 -14.17 -13.68
N LYS A 95 -9.80 -13.82 -12.78
CA LYS A 95 -9.82 -14.26 -11.39
C LYS A 95 -11.08 -13.78 -10.68
N ILE A 96 -11.43 -12.51 -10.79
CA ILE A 96 -12.63 -11.92 -10.19
C ILE A 96 -13.89 -12.65 -10.71
N ALA A 97 -14.00 -12.85 -12.03
CA ALA A 97 -15.13 -13.52 -12.65
C ALA A 97 -15.28 -15.00 -12.25
N SER A 98 -14.18 -15.65 -11.82
CA SER A 98 -14.20 -17.04 -11.36
C SER A 98 -14.85 -17.23 -9.99
N VAL A 99 -14.88 -16.20 -9.14
CA VAL A 99 -15.36 -16.33 -7.76
C VAL A 99 -16.85 -16.01 -7.65
N LYS A 100 -17.69 -17.05 -7.66
CA LYS A 100 -19.15 -16.92 -7.74
C LYS A 100 -19.89 -17.33 -6.47
N SER A 101 -19.18 -17.88 -5.49
CA SER A 101 -19.77 -18.37 -4.25
C SER A 101 -18.85 -18.13 -3.06
N LEU A 102 -19.40 -18.27 -1.85
CA LEU A 102 -18.63 -18.27 -0.60
C LEU A 102 -17.54 -19.36 -0.61
N LYS A 103 -17.83 -20.52 -1.20
CA LYS A 103 -16.87 -21.63 -1.31
C LYS A 103 -15.70 -21.25 -2.21
N ASP A 104 -15.97 -20.62 -3.36
CA ASP A 104 -14.94 -20.16 -4.28
C ASP A 104 -14.08 -19.06 -3.62
N SER A 105 -14.70 -18.15 -2.87
CA SER A 105 -14.01 -17.11 -2.10
C SER A 105 -13.09 -17.68 -1.02
N ALA A 106 -13.58 -18.69 -0.27
CA ALA A 106 -12.76 -19.38 0.71
C ALA A 106 -11.60 -20.15 0.06
N MET A 107 -11.82 -20.72 -1.13
CA MET A 107 -10.77 -21.41 -1.89
C MET A 107 -9.71 -20.42 -2.39
N ASP A 108 -10.11 -19.26 -2.90
CA ASP A 108 -9.16 -18.22 -3.32
C ASP A 108 -8.29 -17.76 -2.15
N TYR A 109 -8.89 -17.58 -0.98
CA TYR A 109 -8.16 -17.26 0.25
C TYR A 109 -7.15 -18.35 0.63
N VAL A 110 -7.55 -19.62 0.58
CA VAL A 110 -6.66 -20.76 0.87
C VAL A 110 -5.53 -20.82 -0.15
N THR A 111 -5.81 -20.60 -1.44
CA THR A 111 -4.78 -20.55 -2.49
C THR A 111 -3.79 -19.43 -2.23
N ALA A 112 -4.26 -18.24 -1.86
CA ALA A 112 -3.41 -17.07 -1.65
C ALA A 112 -2.51 -17.17 -0.40
N PHE A 113 -2.98 -17.80 0.68
CA PHE A 113 -2.25 -17.79 1.96
C PHE A 113 -1.84 -19.15 2.49
N GLY A 114 -2.35 -20.24 1.91
CA GLY A 114 -2.15 -21.58 2.44
C GLY A 114 -2.88 -21.85 3.77
N MET A 115 -3.86 -21.02 4.15
CA MET A 115 -4.57 -21.15 5.42
C MET A 115 -6.08 -20.95 5.29
N LYS A 116 -6.85 -21.45 6.27
CA LYS A 116 -8.31 -21.29 6.28
C LYS A 116 -8.70 -19.82 6.55
N PRO A 117 -9.81 -19.34 5.99
CA PRO A 117 -10.34 -18.02 6.28
C PRO A 117 -10.59 -17.76 7.77
N PRO A 118 -10.50 -16.50 8.25
CA PRO A 118 -10.79 -16.14 9.63
C PRO A 118 -12.28 -16.34 9.96
N GLN A 119 -12.59 -16.39 11.27
CA GLN A 119 -13.98 -16.44 11.72
C GLN A 119 -14.76 -15.20 11.26
N GLY A 120 -16.00 -15.39 10.76
CA GLY A 120 -16.86 -14.31 10.29
C GLY A 120 -16.69 -13.96 8.81
N PHE A 121 -15.85 -14.70 8.08
CA PHE A 121 -15.61 -14.52 6.65
C PHE A 121 -16.88 -14.51 5.80
N GLU A 122 -17.85 -15.35 6.15
CA GLU A 122 -19.14 -15.46 5.51
C GLU A 122 -19.97 -14.16 5.60
N ALA A 123 -19.87 -13.44 6.71
CA ALA A 123 -20.57 -12.16 6.90
C ALA A 123 -19.95 -11.07 6.02
N TRP A 124 -18.62 -11.06 5.89
CA TRP A 124 -17.91 -10.17 4.96
C TRP A 124 -18.28 -10.47 3.51
N TYR A 125 -18.27 -11.75 3.11
CA TYR A 125 -18.70 -12.15 1.78
C TYR A 125 -20.14 -11.68 1.51
N ALA A 126 -21.07 -11.94 2.43
CA ALA A 126 -22.46 -11.50 2.30
C ALA A 126 -22.60 -9.97 2.17
N TYR A 127 -21.82 -9.20 2.92
CA TYR A 127 -21.78 -7.75 2.79
C TYR A 127 -21.34 -7.29 1.39
N THR A 128 -20.34 -7.94 0.79
CA THR A 128 -19.95 -7.60 -0.59
C THR A 128 -21.06 -7.85 -1.61
N GLN A 129 -21.98 -8.78 -1.33
CA GLN A 129 -23.11 -9.09 -2.20
C GLN A 129 -24.31 -8.15 -2.00
N SER A 130 -24.38 -7.42 -0.88
CA SER A 130 -25.55 -6.60 -0.53
C SER A 130 -25.49 -5.17 -1.07
N VAL A 131 -24.36 -4.74 -1.65
CA VAL A 131 -24.17 -3.39 -2.18
C VAL A 131 -24.76 -3.28 -3.60
N PRO A 132 -25.63 -2.29 -3.90
CA PRO A 132 -26.23 -2.14 -5.24
C PRO A 132 -25.20 -1.80 -6.32
N ALA A 133 -25.40 -2.36 -7.52
CA ALA A 133 -24.63 -2.01 -8.72
C ALA A 133 -24.85 -0.52 -9.11
N PRO A 134 -23.89 0.16 -9.77
CA PRO A 134 -22.61 -0.35 -10.28
C PRO A 134 -21.44 -0.01 -9.32
N HIS A 135 -21.38 -0.56 -8.10
CA HIS A 135 -20.30 -0.31 -7.13
C HIS A 135 -19.83 -1.60 -6.46
N PRO A 136 -18.62 -1.57 -5.86
CA PRO A 136 -17.44 -2.26 -6.40
C PRO A 136 -17.72 -3.74 -6.61
N LEU A 137 -17.11 -4.31 -7.67
CA LEU A 137 -17.07 -5.75 -7.94
C LEU A 137 -17.14 -6.51 -6.61
N SER A 138 -17.99 -7.53 -6.48
CA SER A 138 -17.83 -8.44 -5.36
C SER A 138 -16.38 -8.91 -5.41
N ILE A 139 -15.53 -8.46 -4.48
CA ILE A 139 -14.12 -8.84 -4.51
C ILE A 139 -13.85 -9.83 -3.38
N PRO A 140 -14.30 -11.09 -3.50
CA PRO A 140 -13.65 -12.22 -2.86
C PRO A 140 -12.12 -12.21 -2.96
N SER A 141 -11.54 -11.62 -4.01
CA SER A 141 -10.09 -11.43 -4.17
C SER A 141 -9.48 -10.22 -3.42
N LEU A 142 -10.28 -9.34 -2.78
CA LEU A 142 -9.77 -8.31 -1.87
C LEU A 142 -9.41 -8.89 -0.52
N ILE A 143 -9.99 -10.04 -0.16
CA ILE A 143 -9.77 -10.65 1.14
C ILE A 143 -8.29 -11.06 1.30
N PRO A 144 -7.64 -11.65 0.27
CA PRO A 144 -6.18 -11.78 0.25
C PRO A 144 -5.37 -10.50 0.32
N LEU A 145 -5.95 -9.37 -0.06
CA LEU A 145 -5.22 -8.09 -0.09
C LEU A 145 -5.37 -7.34 1.24
N ALA A 146 -6.57 -7.34 1.82
CA ALA A 146 -6.84 -6.77 3.15
C ALA A 146 -6.20 -7.57 4.28
N HIS A 147 -6.02 -8.89 4.12
CA HIS A 147 -5.41 -9.73 5.14
C HIS A 147 -3.88 -9.71 5.08
N ARG A 148 -3.25 -9.42 3.93
CA ARG A 148 -1.79 -9.42 3.80
C ARG A 148 -1.08 -8.53 4.84
N PRO A 149 -1.54 -7.29 5.12
CA PRO A 149 -0.97 -6.47 6.19
C PRO A 149 -1.12 -7.07 7.60
N MET A 150 -2.07 -8.00 7.81
CA MET A 150 -2.31 -8.67 9.08
C MET A 150 -1.37 -9.86 9.32
N LEU A 151 -0.80 -10.44 8.26
CA LEU A 151 0.00 -11.66 8.34
C LEU A 151 1.15 -11.57 9.37
N PRO A 152 1.93 -10.47 9.45
CA PRO A 152 3.01 -10.38 10.43
C PRO A 152 2.51 -10.54 11.88
N PHE A 153 1.31 -10.05 12.18
CA PHE A 153 0.72 -10.10 13.53
C PHE A 153 0.29 -11.50 13.95
N LEU A 154 -0.04 -12.38 12.99
CA LEU A 154 -0.40 -13.77 13.28
C LEU A 154 0.76 -14.59 13.87
N SER A 155 1.99 -14.10 13.79
CA SER A 155 3.16 -14.71 14.43
C SER A 155 3.21 -14.52 15.96
N HIS A 156 2.32 -13.70 16.53
CA HIS A 156 2.26 -13.39 17.96
C HIS A 156 0.97 -13.91 18.60
N SER A 157 1.00 -14.18 19.90
CA SER A 157 -0.22 -14.49 20.65
C SER A 157 -1.10 -13.26 20.78
N ALA A 158 -2.42 -13.47 20.85
CA ALA A 158 -3.38 -12.39 21.05
C ALA A 158 -3.14 -11.60 22.36
N SER A 159 -2.58 -12.25 23.40
CA SER A 159 -2.26 -11.58 24.67
C SER A 159 -1.18 -10.52 24.50
N ILE A 160 -0.12 -10.81 23.75
CA ILE A 160 0.98 -9.86 23.50
C ILE A 160 0.48 -8.67 22.69
N LEU A 161 -0.33 -8.91 21.65
CA LEU A 161 -0.87 -7.83 20.83
C LEU A 161 -1.78 -6.90 21.63
N ARG A 162 -2.58 -7.44 22.55
CA ARG A 162 -3.45 -6.64 23.45
C ARG A 162 -2.65 -5.77 24.40
N GLU A 163 -1.63 -6.34 25.05
CA GLU A 163 -0.74 -5.60 25.94
C GLU A 163 -0.07 -4.43 25.20
N ARG A 164 0.37 -4.65 23.96
CA ARG A 164 0.95 -3.59 23.12
C ARG A 164 -0.05 -2.49 22.76
N VAL A 165 -1.30 -2.85 22.43
CA VAL A 165 -2.37 -1.89 22.14
C VAL A 165 -2.72 -1.06 23.38
N GLU A 166 -2.79 -1.70 24.54
CA GLU A 166 -3.04 -1.04 25.83
C GLU A 166 -1.92 -0.05 26.18
N ALA A 167 -0.66 -0.50 26.11
CA ALA A 167 0.48 0.37 26.34
C ALA A 167 0.52 1.55 25.36
N LEU A 168 0.22 1.31 24.08
CA LEU A 168 0.16 2.35 23.06
C LEU A 168 -0.92 3.40 23.40
N ARG A 169 -2.12 2.98 23.80
CA ARG A 169 -3.22 3.87 24.20
C ARG A 169 -2.86 4.77 25.38
N GLU A 170 -2.07 4.27 26.32
CA GLU A 170 -1.73 4.98 27.56
C GLU A 170 -0.56 5.94 27.40
N THR A 171 0.33 5.67 26.45
CA THR A 171 1.58 6.42 26.30
C THR A 171 1.56 7.43 25.15
N ALA A 172 0.71 7.24 24.13
CA ALA A 172 0.71 8.10 22.94
C ALA A 172 -0.50 9.04 22.89
N GLU A 173 -0.22 10.35 22.89
CA GLU A 173 -1.27 11.39 22.84
C GLU A 173 -2.09 11.38 21.55
N SER A 174 -1.48 10.97 20.44
CA SER A 174 -2.10 10.87 19.11
C SER A 174 -2.86 9.56 18.87
N ILE A 175 -3.01 8.71 19.89
CA ILE A 175 -3.72 7.45 19.79
C ILE A 175 -5.09 7.53 20.46
N PHE A 176 -6.06 6.91 19.80
CA PHE A 176 -7.30 6.50 20.44
C PHE A 176 -7.59 5.03 20.12
N THR A 177 -8.45 4.41 20.90
CA THR A 177 -8.88 3.04 20.66
C THR A 177 -10.40 2.93 20.63
N LEU A 178 -10.89 1.92 19.91
CA LEU A 178 -12.27 1.47 19.93
C LEU A 178 -12.34 0.11 20.62
N THR A 179 -12.92 0.06 21.82
CA THR A 179 -13.19 -1.19 22.52
C THR A 179 -14.61 -1.65 22.21
N PHE A 180 -14.74 -2.87 21.69
CA PHE A 180 -16.00 -3.43 21.23
C PHE A 180 -16.74 -4.07 22.40
N VAL A 181 -17.99 -3.67 22.61
CA VAL A 181 -18.82 -4.07 23.75
C VAL A 181 -20.23 -4.43 23.29
N PRO A 182 -21.02 -5.18 24.09
CA PRO A 182 -22.40 -5.49 23.75
C PRO A 182 -23.23 -4.22 23.54
N ASP A 183 -24.32 -4.36 22.79
CA ASP A 183 -25.18 -3.23 22.47
C ASP A 183 -25.72 -2.51 23.71
N GLY A 184 -25.80 -1.18 23.62
CA GLY A 184 -26.17 -0.30 24.74
C GLY A 184 -25.08 -0.07 25.79
N GLN A 185 -23.95 -0.80 25.76
CA GLN A 185 -22.86 -0.63 26.73
C GLN A 185 -21.76 0.33 26.27
N GLY A 186 -21.80 0.76 25.02
CA GLY A 186 -20.89 1.75 24.45
C GLY A 186 -21.15 3.18 24.94
N ASP A 187 -20.37 4.11 24.38
CA ASP A 187 -20.50 5.52 24.73
C ASP A 187 -21.73 6.16 24.09
N ARG A 188 -22.23 7.24 24.69
CA ARG A 188 -23.27 8.07 24.05
C ARG A 188 -22.74 8.60 22.72
N GLY A 189 -23.57 8.50 21.69
CA GLY A 189 -23.25 8.88 20.33
C GLY A 189 -22.84 7.72 19.42
N THR A 190 -22.82 6.49 19.94
CA THR A 190 -22.36 5.30 19.20
C THR A 190 -23.47 4.33 18.79
N ALA A 191 -24.72 4.55 19.21
CA ALA A 191 -25.84 3.72 18.77
C ALA A 191 -26.08 3.85 17.25
N CYS A 192 -26.23 2.72 16.56
CA CYS A 192 -26.50 2.70 15.12
C CYS A 192 -27.17 1.39 14.70
N THR A 193 -27.95 1.45 13.63
CA THR A 193 -28.46 0.28 12.90
C THR A 193 -27.79 0.12 11.54
N ALA A 194 -27.84 -1.08 10.95
CA ALA A 194 -27.20 -1.38 9.66
C ALA A 194 -27.76 -0.56 8.47
N ASN A 195 -29.01 -0.08 8.58
CA ASN A 195 -29.72 0.59 7.48
C ASN A 195 -29.66 2.13 7.56
N GLU A 196 -28.98 2.68 8.56
CA GLU A 196 -28.90 4.12 8.73
C GLU A 196 -28.00 4.78 7.67
N LYS A 197 -28.48 5.91 7.14
CA LYS A 197 -27.68 6.77 6.27
C LYS A 197 -26.63 7.51 7.09
N TRP A 198 -25.47 7.67 6.46
CA TRP A 198 -24.25 8.18 7.05
C TRP A 198 -24.32 9.72 7.08
N ASN A 199 -24.40 10.33 8.26
CA ASN A 199 -24.47 11.79 8.38
C ASN A 199 -23.39 12.29 9.34
N LYS A 200 -22.58 13.25 8.88
CA LYS A 200 -21.41 13.74 9.64
C LYS A 200 -21.74 14.13 11.10
N MET A 201 -22.91 14.70 11.37
CA MET A 201 -23.27 15.24 12.70
C MET A 201 -24.20 14.35 13.54
N ASP A 202 -24.53 13.14 13.08
CA ASP A 202 -25.51 12.29 13.76
C ASP A 202 -25.02 11.73 15.11
N TRP A 203 -23.72 11.68 15.34
CA TRP A 203 -23.13 11.21 16.60
C TRP A 203 -23.63 11.98 17.83
N ARG A 204 -24.08 13.24 17.67
CA ARG A 204 -24.60 14.04 18.80
C ARG A 204 -25.99 13.60 19.27
N VAL A 205 -26.76 12.96 18.41
CA VAL A 205 -28.16 12.57 18.69
C VAL A 205 -28.32 11.09 19.00
N ARG A 206 -27.30 10.27 18.69
CA ARG A 206 -27.30 8.82 18.92
C ARG A 206 -27.19 8.47 20.42
N GLY A 207 -27.83 7.36 20.80
CA GLY A 207 -27.75 6.76 22.12
C GLY A 207 -26.42 6.03 22.38
N LYS A 208 -26.40 5.14 23.38
CA LYS A 208 -25.28 4.23 23.64
C LYS A 208 -25.34 3.03 22.69
N GLY A 209 -24.25 2.73 22.00
CA GLY A 209 -24.15 1.62 21.05
C GLY A 209 -23.17 0.55 21.50
N ARG A 210 -22.32 0.10 20.57
CA ARG A 210 -21.47 -1.10 20.72
C ARG A 210 -19.98 -0.81 20.90
N VAL A 211 -19.59 0.46 21.11
CA VAL A 211 -18.18 0.86 21.17
C VAL A 211 -17.91 1.86 22.29
N LEU A 212 -16.82 1.63 23.02
CA LEU A 212 -16.20 2.60 23.91
C LEU A 212 -15.01 3.25 23.20
N VAL A 213 -14.91 4.58 23.24
CA VAL A 213 -13.77 5.31 22.66
C VAL A 213 -12.84 5.74 23.80
N ARG A 214 -11.58 5.32 23.74
CA ARG A 214 -10.57 5.58 24.79
C ARG A 214 -9.31 6.23 24.21
N GLY A 215 -8.45 6.76 25.06
CA GLY A 215 -7.20 7.42 24.67
C GLY A 215 -7.33 8.93 24.50
N ALA A 216 -6.20 9.64 24.56
CA ALA A 216 -6.14 11.10 24.57
C ALA A 216 -6.70 11.73 23.28
N ALA A 217 -6.49 11.09 22.13
CA ALA A 217 -7.01 11.57 20.84
C ALA A 217 -8.48 11.21 20.57
N GLY A 218 -9.18 10.53 21.49
CA GLY A 218 -10.56 10.08 21.26
C GLY A 218 -11.54 11.23 20.96
N TRP A 219 -11.28 12.41 21.54
CA TRP A 219 -12.13 13.60 21.35
C TRP A 219 -11.92 14.32 20.01
N SER A 220 -10.69 14.39 19.51
CA SER A 220 -10.42 15.00 18.19
C SER A 220 -11.13 14.19 17.09
N TRP A 221 -11.17 12.87 17.25
CA TRP A 221 -11.81 11.97 16.30
C TRP A 221 -13.35 11.97 16.36
N ARG A 222 -13.97 12.05 17.56
CA ARG A 222 -15.44 12.22 17.69
C ARG A 222 -15.96 13.48 16.99
N CYS A 223 -15.15 14.55 16.99
CA CYS A 223 -15.52 15.82 16.38
C CYS A 223 -15.28 15.87 14.85
N ASN A 224 -14.45 14.99 14.31
CA ASN A 224 -14.11 14.96 12.87
C ASN A 224 -14.96 13.99 12.03
N ASN A 225 -16.06 13.46 12.60
CA ASN A 225 -17.10 12.68 11.91
C ASN A 225 -16.70 11.29 11.40
N THR A 226 -15.47 10.84 11.66
CA THR A 226 -14.97 9.53 11.21
C THR A 226 -15.67 8.36 11.94
N LEU A 227 -16.09 8.55 13.19
CA LEU A 227 -16.90 7.55 13.92
C LEU A 227 -18.22 7.25 13.23
N SER A 228 -18.94 8.29 12.81
CA SER A 228 -20.20 8.15 12.07
C SER A 228 -20.05 7.34 10.79
N LEU A 229 -18.83 7.16 10.28
CA LEU A 229 -18.51 6.33 9.12
C LEU A 229 -18.15 4.88 9.47
N LEU A 230 -17.97 4.54 10.73
CA LEU A 230 -17.76 3.15 11.15
C LEU A 230 -19.03 2.59 11.78
N LEU A 231 -19.83 3.44 12.45
CA LEU A 231 -21.02 3.03 13.18
C LEU A 231 -22.02 2.19 12.36
N PRO A 232 -22.35 2.51 11.09
CA PRO A 232 -23.31 1.71 10.33
C PRO A 232 -22.80 0.31 9.95
N LEU A 233 -21.47 0.10 10.00
CA LEU A 233 -20.86 -1.20 9.73
C LEU A 233 -20.88 -2.13 10.94
N LEU A 234 -20.86 -1.59 12.17
CA LEU A 234 -20.74 -2.40 13.39
C LEU A 234 -21.90 -3.40 13.58
N PRO A 235 -23.17 -3.06 13.31
CA PRO A 235 -24.28 -4.01 13.39
C PRO A 235 -24.21 -5.14 12.35
N LEU A 236 -23.39 -5.00 11.30
CA LEU A 236 -23.15 -6.03 10.29
C LEU A 236 -22.06 -7.03 10.71
N MET A 237 -21.31 -6.73 11.77
CA MET A 237 -20.22 -7.59 12.25
C MET A 237 -20.76 -8.73 13.13
N PRO A 238 -20.07 -9.89 13.21
CA PRO A 238 -20.50 -11.01 14.02
C PRO A 238 -20.67 -10.65 15.51
N GLU A 239 -21.80 -11.02 16.12
CA GLU A 239 -22.11 -10.70 17.53
C GLU A 239 -21.01 -11.11 18.52
N LYS A 240 -20.34 -12.24 18.27
CA LYS A 240 -19.23 -12.73 19.11
C LYS A 240 -18.08 -11.70 19.23
N MET A 241 -17.86 -10.85 18.22
CA MET A 241 -16.83 -9.80 18.28
C MET A 241 -17.06 -8.79 19.42
N PHE A 242 -18.32 -8.59 19.81
CA PHE A 242 -18.74 -7.65 20.86
C PHE A 242 -18.84 -8.31 22.24
N SER A 243 -18.64 -9.62 22.34
CA SER A 243 -18.76 -10.39 23.59
C SER A 243 -17.46 -11.11 23.98
N HIS A 244 -16.31 -10.74 23.40
CA HIS A 244 -15.02 -11.32 23.78
C HIS A 244 -14.62 -10.93 25.21
N ASN A 245 -13.93 -11.85 25.88
CA ASN A 245 -13.28 -11.59 27.16
C ASN A 245 -11.79 -11.98 27.10
N PRO A 246 -10.84 -11.04 27.25
CA PRO A 246 -11.06 -9.59 27.31
C PRO A 246 -11.63 -9.05 25.98
N PRO A 247 -12.30 -7.88 26.00
CA PRO A 247 -12.89 -7.25 24.82
C PRO A 247 -11.90 -7.06 23.66
N LEU A 248 -12.42 -7.04 22.44
CA LEU A 248 -11.62 -6.65 21.28
C LEU A 248 -11.39 -5.13 21.31
N GLU A 249 -10.13 -4.73 21.10
CA GLU A 249 -9.74 -3.32 21.08
C GLU A 249 -8.88 -3.04 19.85
N LEU A 250 -9.22 -1.97 19.12
CA LEU A 250 -8.52 -1.54 17.91
C LEU A 250 -7.91 -0.16 18.15
N ALA A 251 -6.60 -0.01 17.91
CA ALA A 251 -5.91 1.27 18.01
C ALA A 251 -5.91 2.03 16.69
N PHE A 252 -6.05 3.35 16.77
CA PHE A 252 -6.07 4.27 15.65
C PHE A 252 -5.16 5.46 15.94
N SER A 253 -4.40 5.89 14.93
CA SER A 253 -3.61 7.12 14.97
C SER A 253 -4.38 8.28 14.38
N THR A 254 -4.28 9.45 14.99
CA THR A 254 -4.75 10.72 14.40
C THR A 254 -3.67 11.47 13.64
N GLU A 255 -2.45 10.94 13.60
CA GLU A 255 -1.36 11.51 12.78
C GLU A 255 -1.45 10.99 11.33
N ASP A 256 -1.07 11.87 10.40
CA ASP A 256 -1.05 11.57 8.97
C ASP A 256 0.10 10.62 8.59
N GLY A 257 1.13 10.51 9.44
CA GLY A 257 2.36 9.75 9.18
C GLY A 257 2.40 8.34 9.76
N PRO A 258 3.30 7.48 9.25
CA PRO A 258 3.58 6.17 9.84
C PRO A 258 4.23 6.26 11.22
N ARG A 259 4.10 5.21 12.05
CA ARG A 259 4.62 5.25 13.43
C ARG A 259 5.76 4.28 13.71
N GLY A 260 5.72 3.06 13.18
CA GLY A 260 6.68 2.03 13.58
C GLY A 260 7.26 1.26 12.40
N LEU A 261 8.54 1.49 12.09
CA LEU A 261 9.26 0.74 11.06
C LEU A 261 9.59 -0.69 11.53
N VAL A 262 9.82 -1.64 10.64
CA VAL A 262 10.10 -3.04 10.95
C VAL A 262 11.15 -3.53 9.98
N HIS A 263 12.14 -4.26 10.49
CA HIS A 263 13.18 -4.84 9.65
C HIS A 263 12.62 -5.91 8.69
N ASN A 264 13.09 -5.96 7.43
CA ASN A 264 12.52 -6.83 6.39
C ASN A 264 12.52 -8.31 6.80
N THR A 265 13.69 -8.78 7.24
CA THR A 265 13.89 -10.18 7.62
C THR A 265 12.98 -10.58 8.78
N PHE A 266 12.65 -9.63 9.66
CA PHE A 266 11.70 -9.86 10.74
C PHE A 266 10.27 -9.98 10.20
N ARG A 267 9.86 -9.11 9.28
CA ARG A 267 8.54 -9.16 8.61
C ARG A 267 8.38 -10.46 7.81
N GLU A 268 9.31 -10.79 6.92
CA GLU A 268 9.25 -12.00 6.09
C GLU A 268 9.23 -13.27 6.94
N ARG A 269 10.06 -13.34 7.99
CA ARG A 269 10.05 -14.45 8.94
C ARG A 269 8.71 -14.54 9.67
N SER A 270 8.14 -13.41 10.08
CA SER A 270 6.82 -13.37 10.73
C SER A 270 5.70 -13.84 9.80
N GLU A 271 5.70 -13.40 8.54
CA GLU A 271 4.73 -13.85 7.53
C GLU A 271 4.87 -15.35 7.21
N ASN A 272 6.10 -15.86 7.11
CA ASN A 272 6.35 -17.28 6.85
C ASN A 272 5.95 -18.17 8.04
N LEU A 273 6.19 -17.72 9.27
CA LEU A 273 5.76 -18.41 10.48
C LEU A 273 4.24 -18.38 10.65
N ALA A 274 3.60 -17.25 10.32
CA ALA A 274 2.15 -17.13 10.26
C ALA A 274 1.54 -18.16 9.29
N ARG A 275 2.08 -18.25 8.07
CA ARG A 275 1.68 -19.27 7.07
C ARG A 275 1.88 -20.70 7.57
N ALA A 276 2.90 -20.92 8.41
CA ALA A 276 3.18 -22.22 9.02
C ALA A 276 2.42 -22.51 10.34
N GLY A 277 1.62 -21.56 10.85
CA GLY A 277 0.92 -21.69 12.13
C GLY A 277 1.84 -21.76 13.35
N ARG A 278 3.01 -21.11 13.30
CA ARG A 278 4.05 -21.12 14.37
C ARG A 278 4.27 -19.71 14.94
N TYR A 279 4.68 -19.62 16.21
CA TYR A 279 4.94 -18.36 16.93
C TYR A 279 6.43 -18.02 17.01
N VAL A 280 6.76 -16.73 17.15
CA VAL A 280 8.14 -16.22 17.30
C VAL A 280 8.53 -16.10 18.79
N ILE A 281 9.78 -16.41 19.11
CA ILE A 281 10.52 -15.91 20.28
C ILE A 281 11.68 -15.07 19.71
N LEU A 282 11.79 -13.79 20.11
CA LEU A 282 12.73 -12.81 19.54
C LEU A 282 14.06 -12.78 20.31
N ASN A 283 15.19 -12.80 19.58
CA ASN A 283 16.37 -11.95 19.79
C ASN A 283 17.32 -12.00 18.57
N ASP A 284 18.01 -10.87 18.38
CA ASP A 284 19.23 -10.55 17.59
C ASP A 284 19.16 -10.33 16.07
N LEU A 285 19.44 -9.08 15.65
CA LEU A 285 20.07 -8.69 14.37
C LEU A 285 20.89 -7.39 14.54
N PRO A 286 22.10 -7.26 13.94
CA PRO A 286 22.90 -6.04 13.91
C PRO A 286 22.74 -5.20 12.63
N ASP A 287 23.06 -3.90 12.75
CA ASP A 287 22.93 -2.82 11.75
C ASP A 287 23.91 -2.90 10.55
N ILE A 288 23.49 -2.40 9.38
CA ILE A 288 24.36 -2.11 8.22
C ILE A 288 24.09 -0.71 7.67
N VAL A 289 25.18 -0.02 7.31
CA VAL A 289 25.35 1.39 6.94
C VAL A 289 25.10 1.68 5.44
N SER A 290 24.78 2.96 5.18
CA SER A 290 24.49 3.68 3.92
C SER A 290 25.47 3.51 2.74
N ALA A 291 24.95 3.79 1.53
CA ALA A 291 25.74 4.18 0.37
C ALA A 291 25.18 5.48 -0.27
N GLN A 292 26.08 6.37 -0.70
CA GLN A 292 25.83 7.44 -1.67
C GLN A 292 26.41 7.00 -3.02
N SER A 293 25.82 7.40 -4.14
CA SER A 293 26.46 7.25 -5.44
C SER A 293 26.36 8.50 -6.33
N GLN A 294 27.40 8.62 -7.15
CA GLN A 294 27.75 9.70 -8.07
C GLN A 294 27.14 9.45 -9.46
N HIS A 295 27.02 10.53 -10.24
CA HIS A 295 26.53 10.53 -11.62
C HIS A 295 27.43 9.75 -12.60
N VAL A 296 26.90 8.65 -13.15
CA VAL A 296 27.35 8.00 -14.40
C VAL A 296 26.31 8.27 -15.49
N LYS A 297 26.69 8.29 -16.77
CA LYS A 297 25.74 8.28 -17.91
C LYS A 297 25.01 6.92 -17.92
N GLU A 298 23.95 6.84 -17.14
CA GLU A 298 23.20 5.59 -16.95
C GLU A 298 22.24 5.28 -18.10
N PRO A 299 21.95 3.99 -18.36
CA PRO A 299 20.91 3.60 -19.29
C PRO A 299 19.54 4.15 -18.87
N LYS A 300 18.63 4.35 -19.83
CA LYS A 300 17.27 4.80 -19.52
C LYS A 300 16.55 3.68 -18.77
N THR A 301 16.01 3.99 -17.60
CA THR A 301 15.36 3.01 -16.74
C THR A 301 13.93 3.41 -16.37
N PHE A 302 13.05 2.43 -16.24
CA PHE A 302 11.64 2.60 -15.87
C PHE A 302 11.27 1.62 -14.76
N ILE A 303 10.31 2.00 -13.91
CA ILE A 303 9.82 1.13 -12.83
C ILE A 303 9.00 -0.01 -13.45
N ALA A 304 9.53 -1.23 -13.43
CA ALA A 304 8.80 -2.43 -13.82
C ALA A 304 8.13 -3.10 -12.62
N ASP A 305 8.72 -2.98 -11.43
CA ASP A 305 8.21 -3.48 -10.17
C ASP A 305 8.20 -2.34 -9.14
N PHE A 306 7.02 -1.73 -8.96
CA PHE A 306 6.83 -0.66 -7.97
C PHE A 306 7.25 -1.12 -6.58
N ASP A 307 6.87 -2.35 -6.23
CA ASP A 307 7.00 -2.90 -4.91
C ASP A 307 8.47 -3.06 -4.51
N ARG A 308 9.35 -3.39 -5.45
CA ARG A 308 10.81 -3.38 -5.25
C ARG A 308 11.41 -1.97 -5.33
N SER A 309 10.88 -1.11 -6.19
CA SER A 309 11.43 0.24 -6.36
C SER A 309 11.38 1.11 -5.09
N VAL A 310 10.44 0.82 -4.19
CA VAL A 310 10.24 1.50 -2.90
C VAL A 310 10.68 0.67 -1.68
N ASP A 311 11.39 -0.43 -1.91
CA ASP A 311 11.97 -1.27 -0.87
C ASP A 311 13.35 -0.74 -0.46
N TYR A 312 13.49 -0.33 0.80
CA TYR A 312 14.71 0.30 1.32
C TYR A 312 15.89 -0.67 1.39
N CYS A 313 15.65 -1.98 1.54
CA CYS A 313 16.74 -2.96 1.59
C CYS A 313 17.44 -3.12 0.24
N VAL A 314 16.70 -2.98 -0.87
CA VAL A 314 17.27 -3.04 -2.22
C VAL A 314 17.58 -1.65 -2.80
N ASN A 315 17.06 -0.58 -2.16
CA ASN A 315 17.28 0.79 -2.57
C ASN A 315 17.75 1.66 -1.37
N PRO A 316 19.04 1.55 -0.99
CA PRO A 316 19.59 2.24 0.18
C PRO A 316 19.61 3.78 0.03
N ASP A 317 19.52 4.28 -1.20
CA ASP A 317 19.41 5.72 -1.48
C ASP A 317 18.14 6.34 -0.86
N LEU A 318 17.16 5.51 -0.52
CA LEU A 318 15.93 5.90 0.17
C LEU A 318 16.06 5.96 1.71
N MET A 319 17.17 5.50 2.30
CA MET A 319 17.31 5.27 3.76
C MET A 319 17.63 6.51 4.61
N ASN A 320 17.78 7.71 4.04
CA ASN A 320 18.20 8.90 4.81
C ASN A 320 17.19 9.42 5.85
N SER A 321 16.12 8.68 6.20
CA SER A 321 15.09 9.12 7.16
C SER A 321 14.32 7.98 7.84
N SER A 322 14.99 7.04 8.53
CA SER A 322 14.28 5.92 9.18
C SER A 322 15.02 5.26 10.35
N ILE A 323 14.33 5.11 11.49
CA ILE A 323 14.76 4.33 12.66
C ILE A 323 13.88 3.08 12.75
N ALA A 324 14.46 1.88 12.75
CA ALA A 324 13.72 0.63 12.87
C ALA A 324 12.94 0.57 14.21
N ALA A 325 11.66 0.20 14.18
CA ALA A 325 10.94 -0.22 15.39
C ALA A 325 11.16 -1.73 15.61
N ALA A 326 11.32 -2.09 16.88
CA ALA A 326 11.62 -3.45 17.30
C ALA A 326 10.36 -4.34 17.49
N ASN A 327 9.15 -3.75 17.46
CA ASN A 327 7.91 -4.43 17.87
C ASN A 327 6.75 -4.19 16.88
N LEU A 328 5.99 -5.25 16.57
CA LEU A 328 4.72 -5.15 15.84
C LEU A 328 3.61 -4.64 16.75
N ILE A 329 3.03 -3.50 16.41
CA ILE A 329 1.86 -2.94 17.12
C ILE A 329 0.72 -2.73 16.11
N PRO A 330 -0.46 -3.35 16.29
CA PRO A 330 -1.55 -3.23 15.34
C PRO A 330 -2.29 -1.90 15.55
N ALA A 331 -1.76 -0.84 14.95
CA ALA A 331 -2.39 0.48 14.90
C ALA A 331 -2.87 0.78 13.48
N LEU A 332 -4.13 1.21 13.35
CA LEU A 332 -4.65 1.73 12.10
C LEU A 332 -4.14 3.16 11.87
N VAL A 333 -3.51 3.38 10.73
CA VAL A 333 -2.94 4.67 10.30
C VAL A 333 -3.47 5.05 8.92
N ALA A 334 -3.45 6.34 8.59
CA ALA A 334 -3.95 6.81 7.31
C ALA A 334 -2.99 6.49 6.13
N CYS A 335 -1.69 6.42 6.40
CA CYS A 335 -0.72 5.89 5.45
C CYS A 335 0.47 5.24 6.14
N LYS A 336 1.23 4.48 5.36
CA LYS A 336 2.46 3.85 5.81
C LYS A 336 3.43 3.63 4.66
N THR A 337 4.72 3.52 4.96
CA THR A 337 5.70 2.99 4.00
C THR A 337 5.69 1.45 4.05
N LYS A 338 6.32 0.79 3.08
CA LYS A 338 6.46 -0.68 3.08
C LYS A 338 7.04 -1.27 4.36
N TRP A 339 7.78 -0.47 5.10
CA TRP A 339 8.56 -0.88 6.27
C TRP A 339 7.79 -0.73 7.55
N ASN A 340 6.62 -0.09 7.52
CA ASN A 340 5.87 0.14 8.72
C ASN A 340 5.00 -1.07 9.11
N SER A 341 5.06 -1.44 10.40
CA SER A 341 4.19 -2.44 11.02
C SER A 341 2.72 -2.05 10.96
N ASP A 342 2.45 -0.74 10.88
CA ASP A 342 1.11 -0.18 10.95
C ASP A 342 0.13 -0.81 9.93
N LEU A 343 -1.15 -0.75 10.24
CA LEU A 343 -2.23 -1.21 9.37
C LEU A 343 -2.79 0.00 8.62
N VAL A 344 -2.68 0.03 7.29
CA VAL A 344 -3.25 1.14 6.51
C VAL A 344 -4.77 1.03 6.55
N GLY A 345 -5.40 2.02 7.17
CA GLY A 345 -6.85 2.21 7.12
C GLY A 345 -7.27 2.97 5.87
N VAL A 346 -8.57 3.01 5.62
CA VAL A 346 -9.14 3.91 4.60
C VAL A 346 -9.10 5.33 5.16
N PRO A 347 -8.44 6.30 4.49
CA PRO A 347 -8.50 7.70 4.90
C PRO A 347 -9.88 8.28 4.57
N LEU A 348 -10.75 8.31 5.58
CA LEU A 348 -12.18 8.58 5.41
C LEU A 348 -12.51 10.07 5.17
N ASP A 349 -11.56 10.97 5.34
CA ASP A 349 -11.64 12.39 5.04
C ASP A 349 -11.63 12.66 3.52
N GLY A 350 -10.83 11.90 2.77
CA GLY A 350 -10.65 12.06 1.32
C GLY A 350 -11.59 11.25 0.43
N VAL A 351 -12.24 10.19 0.94
CA VAL A 351 -13.07 9.28 0.12
C VAL A 351 -14.31 9.92 -0.51
N TYR A 352 -14.74 11.08 0.00
CA TYR A 352 -15.86 11.85 -0.55
C TYR A 352 -15.46 12.82 -1.65
N GLU A 353 -14.16 13.04 -1.85
CA GLU A 353 -13.71 13.93 -2.91
C GLU A 353 -13.90 13.27 -4.27
N THR A 354 -14.91 13.74 -5.00
CA THR A 354 -15.19 13.30 -6.36
C THR A 354 -15.01 14.42 -7.38
N VAL A 355 -14.88 14.01 -8.62
CA VAL A 355 -14.85 14.84 -9.84
C VAL A 355 -15.66 14.18 -10.94
N LYS A 356 -16.02 14.94 -11.98
CA LYS A 356 -16.72 14.41 -13.14
C LYS A 356 -15.74 13.61 -14.01
N PHE A 357 -16.20 12.48 -14.56
CA PHE A 357 -15.50 11.80 -15.64
C PHE A 357 -15.48 12.69 -16.90
N VAL A 358 -14.31 12.84 -17.52
CA VAL A 358 -14.12 13.59 -18.77
C VAL A 358 -13.51 12.65 -19.81
N PRO A 359 -14.19 12.37 -20.94
CA PRO A 359 -13.62 11.56 -22.02
C PRO A 359 -12.26 12.11 -22.48
N TRP A 360 -11.38 11.23 -22.96
CA TRP A 360 -10.00 11.59 -23.29
C TRP A 360 -9.91 12.67 -24.38
N GLU A 361 -10.79 12.53 -25.39
CA GLU A 361 -10.97 13.44 -26.51
C GLU A 361 -11.42 14.84 -26.10
N ASP A 362 -12.14 14.96 -24.97
CA ASP A 362 -12.66 16.22 -24.45
C ASP A 362 -11.66 16.96 -23.54
N LYS A 363 -10.50 16.36 -23.26
CA LYS A 363 -9.46 16.99 -22.43
C LYS A 363 -8.67 18.01 -23.24
N GLU A 364 -8.82 19.27 -22.87
CA GLU A 364 -8.32 20.45 -23.59
C GLU A 364 -6.79 20.62 -23.53
N VAL A 365 -6.14 20.11 -22.47
CA VAL A 365 -4.72 20.42 -22.22
C VAL A 365 -3.85 19.16 -22.24
N SER A 366 -2.93 19.08 -23.20
CA SER A 366 -2.02 17.93 -23.38
C SER A 366 -0.70 18.05 -22.60
N LYS A 367 -0.63 18.92 -21.59
CA LYS A 367 0.55 19.06 -20.70
C LYS A 367 0.42 18.15 -19.48
N ALA A 368 1.55 17.68 -18.96
CA ALA A 368 1.65 17.06 -17.65
C ALA A 368 1.53 18.10 -16.55
N PHE A 369 0.48 17.95 -15.74
CA PHE A 369 0.07 18.96 -14.78
C PHE A 369 0.33 18.56 -13.33
N TRP A 370 0.77 19.54 -12.53
CA TRP A 370 0.70 19.48 -11.08
C TRP A 370 0.60 20.87 -10.44
N ARG A 371 -0.28 20.97 -9.42
CA ARG A 371 -0.35 22.10 -8.48
C ARG A 371 -0.58 21.56 -7.07
N GLY A 372 0.19 22.07 -6.12
CA GLY A 372 0.08 21.72 -4.71
C GLY A 372 0.78 22.73 -3.81
N SER A 373 0.51 22.69 -2.51
CA SER A 373 1.30 23.41 -1.50
C SER A 373 2.59 22.67 -1.18
N ALA A 374 3.54 23.36 -0.55
CA ALA A 374 4.83 22.85 -0.09
C ALA A 374 4.66 22.01 1.20
N THR A 375 3.86 20.95 1.12
CA THR A 375 3.65 20.01 2.23
C THR A 375 4.46 18.74 2.03
N GLY A 376 4.92 18.11 3.09
CA GLY A 376 5.74 16.89 3.01
C GLY A 376 6.86 16.86 4.03
N LEU A 377 7.22 18.02 4.56
CA LEU A 377 8.01 18.17 5.77
C LEU A 377 7.78 19.55 6.37
N PHE A 378 8.24 19.72 7.61
CA PHE A 378 8.36 21.04 8.21
C PHE A 378 9.71 21.67 7.82
N HIS A 379 9.66 22.83 7.16
CA HIS A 379 10.77 23.54 6.55
C HIS A 379 11.46 24.42 7.60
N ASP A 380 12.67 24.03 7.98
CA ASP A 380 13.56 24.79 8.86
C ASP A 380 15.01 24.63 8.38
N LYS A 381 15.93 25.42 8.94
CA LYS A 381 17.36 25.39 8.59
C LYS A 381 18.07 24.07 8.86
N ASN A 382 17.51 23.20 9.70
CA ASN A 382 18.11 21.92 10.07
C ASN A 382 17.72 20.80 9.11
N LYS A 383 16.71 21.02 8.25
CA LYS A 383 16.27 20.04 7.25
C LYS A 383 16.61 20.49 5.83
N PRO A 384 17.00 19.56 4.93
CA PRO A 384 17.28 19.87 3.54
C PRO A 384 15.99 20.04 2.73
N TRP A 385 15.14 21.01 3.10
CA TRP A 385 13.79 21.15 2.55
C TRP A 385 13.76 21.41 1.03
N ARG A 386 14.82 21.97 0.44
CA ARG A 386 14.92 22.11 -1.03
C ARG A 386 14.92 20.76 -1.75
N GLN A 387 15.28 19.70 -1.03
CA GLN A 387 15.33 18.33 -1.51
C GLN A 387 14.06 17.54 -1.17
N SER A 388 13.02 18.10 -0.55
CA SER A 388 11.76 17.36 -0.43
C SER A 388 11.09 17.15 -1.78
N GLN A 389 10.24 16.13 -1.81
CA GLN A 389 9.66 15.60 -3.04
C GLN A 389 8.92 16.66 -3.86
N ARG A 390 8.15 17.55 -3.22
CA ARG A 390 7.36 18.58 -3.90
C ARG A 390 8.20 19.75 -4.41
N GLU A 391 9.24 20.10 -3.68
CA GLU A 391 10.22 21.11 -4.05
C GLU A 391 11.03 20.61 -5.24
N ARG A 392 11.52 19.36 -5.20
CA ARG A 392 12.14 18.71 -6.37
C ARG A 392 11.22 18.69 -7.59
N LEU A 393 9.91 18.44 -7.40
CA LEU A 393 8.96 18.48 -8.52
C LEU A 393 8.78 19.90 -9.07
N HIS A 394 8.72 20.91 -8.19
CA HIS A 394 8.68 22.30 -8.62
C HIS A 394 9.93 22.66 -9.43
N TRP A 395 11.14 22.37 -8.92
CA TRP A 395 12.38 22.64 -9.64
C TRP A 395 12.48 21.85 -10.95
N PHE A 396 12.01 20.60 -10.97
CA PHE A 396 11.91 19.84 -12.20
C PHE A 396 10.99 20.54 -13.22
N GLY A 397 9.82 21.02 -12.77
CA GLY A 397 8.84 21.70 -13.61
C GLY A 397 9.18 23.13 -14.03
N THR A 398 10.17 23.77 -13.41
CA THR A 398 10.52 25.19 -13.66
C THR A 398 11.95 25.41 -14.12
N ASN A 399 12.85 24.43 -13.99
CA ASN A 399 14.21 24.54 -14.49
C ASN A 399 14.22 24.50 -16.02
N MET A 400 14.61 25.60 -16.65
CA MET A 400 14.68 25.76 -18.12
C MET A 400 16.07 25.47 -18.69
N THR A 401 17.04 25.06 -17.88
CA THR A 401 18.45 24.95 -18.31
C THR A 401 18.88 23.51 -18.58
N GLY A 402 19.77 23.35 -19.57
CA GLY A 402 20.40 22.07 -19.90
C GLY A 402 19.70 21.29 -21.00
N THR A 403 20.13 20.05 -21.19
CA THR A 403 19.59 19.14 -22.21
C THR A 403 19.00 17.89 -21.56
N VAL A 404 17.96 17.34 -22.18
CA VAL A 404 17.30 16.11 -21.74
C VAL A 404 17.44 15.05 -22.84
N PRO A 405 18.13 13.93 -22.57
CA PRO A 405 18.08 12.78 -23.49
C PRO A 405 16.70 12.15 -23.41
N LEU A 406 15.97 12.13 -24.53
CA LEU A 406 14.67 11.47 -24.64
C LEU A 406 14.80 10.18 -25.43
N LEU A 407 14.19 9.11 -24.90
CA LEU A 407 13.96 7.89 -25.65
C LEU A 407 12.68 8.08 -26.48
N LEU A 408 12.80 7.98 -27.80
CA LEU A 408 11.72 8.17 -28.73
C LEU A 408 11.00 6.83 -29.01
N PRO A 409 9.76 6.84 -29.55
CA PRO A 409 9.01 5.63 -29.85
C PRO A 409 9.72 4.65 -30.80
N ASP A 410 10.61 5.16 -31.66
CA ASP A 410 11.43 4.33 -32.56
C ASP A 410 12.65 3.68 -31.86
N GLY A 411 12.81 3.90 -30.55
CA GLY A 411 13.92 3.39 -29.74
C GLY A 411 15.19 4.24 -29.80
N SER A 412 15.21 5.31 -30.60
CA SER A 412 16.37 6.21 -30.65
C SER A 412 16.40 7.12 -29.43
N ILE A 413 17.61 7.48 -28.97
CA ILE A 413 17.80 8.47 -27.92
C ILE A 413 18.30 9.76 -28.56
N LYS A 414 17.59 10.87 -28.30
CA LYS A 414 17.95 12.20 -28.82
C LYS A 414 17.95 13.22 -27.70
N ASP A 415 18.95 14.10 -27.69
CA ASP A 415 19.00 15.23 -26.76
C ASP A 415 18.09 16.36 -27.25
N TRP A 416 17.31 16.91 -26.31
CA TRP A 416 16.43 18.05 -26.51
C TRP A 416 16.78 19.17 -25.54
N ASP A 417 16.54 20.41 -25.94
CA ASP A 417 16.63 21.55 -25.03
C ASP A 417 15.55 21.41 -23.95
N ARG A 418 15.96 21.50 -22.68
CA ARG A 418 15.04 21.38 -21.55
C ARG A 418 13.99 22.50 -21.58
N ALA A 419 14.38 23.71 -21.98
CA ALA A 419 13.46 24.85 -22.05
C ALA A 419 12.24 24.54 -22.93
N ASP A 420 12.49 23.99 -24.12
CA ASP A 420 11.45 23.60 -25.06
C ASP A 420 10.50 22.54 -24.49
N LEU A 421 11.04 21.54 -23.79
CA LEU A 421 10.24 20.47 -23.20
C LEU A 421 9.39 20.98 -22.04
N VAL A 422 9.96 21.80 -21.15
CA VAL A 422 9.24 22.37 -20.02
C VAL A 422 8.10 23.25 -20.51
N ASP A 423 8.36 24.16 -21.46
CA ASP A 423 7.33 25.04 -22.01
C ASP A 423 6.21 24.26 -22.70
N LYS A 424 6.55 23.27 -23.53
CA LYS A 424 5.55 22.54 -24.32
C LYS A 424 4.80 21.48 -23.52
N TRP A 425 5.47 20.78 -22.62
CA TRP A 425 4.94 19.55 -22.03
C TRP A 425 4.56 19.67 -20.56
N LEU A 426 5.09 20.65 -19.82
CA LEU A 426 4.87 20.72 -18.38
C LEU A 426 4.01 21.93 -17.98
N ASP A 427 3.15 21.70 -17.00
CA ASP A 427 2.47 22.74 -16.26
C ASP A 427 2.51 22.40 -14.77
N ILE A 428 3.67 22.64 -14.15
CA ILE A 428 3.98 22.18 -12.80
C ILE A 428 4.41 23.37 -11.92
N GLY A 429 3.94 23.41 -10.69
CA GLY A 429 4.53 24.29 -9.69
C GLY A 429 3.85 24.27 -8.32
N LEU A 430 4.61 24.67 -7.31
CA LEU A 430 4.09 24.95 -5.98
C LEU A 430 3.13 26.13 -6.04
N SER A 431 2.14 26.14 -5.14
CA SER A 431 1.05 27.11 -5.17
C SER A 431 0.60 27.52 -3.77
N GLY A 432 0.12 28.76 -3.66
CA GLY A 432 -0.48 29.28 -2.43
C GLY A 432 0.50 29.83 -1.38
N GLY A 433 1.78 29.98 -1.72
CA GLY A 433 2.82 30.57 -0.86
C GLY A 433 3.51 29.59 0.09
N PRO A 434 4.46 30.09 0.91
CA PRO A 434 5.14 29.28 1.93
C PRO A 434 4.15 28.66 2.92
N THR A 435 4.34 27.38 3.23
CA THR A 435 3.52 26.62 4.18
C THR A 435 4.40 25.65 4.96
N GLN A 436 4.03 25.31 6.20
CA GLN A 436 4.79 24.41 7.08
C GLN A 436 6.27 24.79 7.18
N CYS A 437 6.54 26.07 7.44
CA CYS A 437 7.88 26.61 7.54
C CYS A 437 8.07 27.39 8.84
N ASP A 438 9.31 27.47 9.30
CA ASP A 438 9.71 28.32 10.40
C ASP A 438 9.89 29.76 9.92
N ALA A 439 9.13 30.68 10.52
CA ALA A 439 9.19 32.10 10.19
C ALA A 439 10.30 32.81 10.97
N GLU A 440 10.63 32.33 12.18
CA GLU A 440 11.62 32.94 13.06
C GLU A 440 13.04 32.66 12.58
N ASP A 441 13.28 31.47 12.03
CA ASP A 441 14.59 31.11 11.48
C ASP A 441 14.81 31.65 10.05
N GLY A 442 13.79 32.25 9.42
CA GLY A 442 13.83 32.80 8.07
C GLY A 442 13.55 31.81 6.94
N SER A 443 13.21 30.55 7.23
CA SER A 443 12.92 29.53 6.21
C SER A 443 11.69 29.89 5.37
N CYS A 444 10.64 30.45 5.98
CA CYS A 444 9.49 30.95 5.21
C CYS A 444 9.87 32.07 4.22
N ALA A 445 10.79 32.97 4.62
CA ALA A 445 11.27 34.04 3.76
C ALA A 445 12.11 33.49 2.61
N ALA A 446 13.02 32.54 2.89
CA ALA A 446 13.79 31.85 1.87
C ALA A 446 12.91 31.11 0.86
N MET A 447 11.85 30.43 1.31
CA MET A 447 10.87 29.82 0.40
C MET A 447 10.18 30.86 -0.48
N ALA A 448 9.75 31.99 0.10
CA ALA A 448 9.08 33.06 -0.66
C ALA A 448 9.99 33.72 -1.70
N GLU A 449 11.30 33.78 -1.42
CA GLU A 449 12.31 34.35 -2.32
C GLU A 449 12.70 33.37 -3.45
N GLU A 450 12.87 32.09 -3.13
CA GLU A 450 13.39 31.10 -4.07
C GLU A 450 12.30 30.48 -4.97
N ILE A 451 11.06 30.41 -4.51
CA ILE A 451 9.97 29.70 -5.20
C ILE A 451 9.01 30.71 -5.83
N ASP A 452 8.86 30.63 -7.15
CA ASP A 452 7.76 31.30 -7.85
C ASP A 452 6.45 30.51 -7.65
N PHE A 453 5.71 30.87 -6.60
CA PHE A 453 4.45 30.22 -6.27
C PHE A 453 3.37 30.58 -7.29
N LYS A 454 2.88 29.54 -7.99
CA LYS A 454 1.79 29.66 -8.95
C LYS A 454 0.43 29.80 -8.26
N ASN A 455 -0.57 30.24 -9.02
CA ASN A 455 -1.96 30.27 -8.55
C ASN A 455 -2.48 28.85 -8.26
N ARG A 456 -3.35 28.75 -7.24
CA ARG A 456 -4.07 27.50 -6.95
C ARG A 456 -5.01 27.17 -8.10
N VAL A 457 -5.14 25.88 -8.39
CA VAL A 457 -6.02 25.35 -9.44
C VAL A 457 -7.06 24.45 -8.79
N THR A 458 -8.32 24.59 -9.21
CA THR A 458 -9.41 23.79 -8.67
C THR A 458 -9.33 22.34 -9.15
N LYS A 459 -9.98 21.41 -8.44
CA LYS A 459 -10.05 20.01 -8.89
C LYS A 459 -10.81 19.85 -10.21
N GLN A 460 -11.78 20.74 -10.49
CA GLN A 460 -12.53 20.75 -11.75
C GLN A 460 -11.69 21.21 -12.93
N ASP A 461 -10.71 22.08 -12.70
CA ASP A 461 -9.78 22.51 -13.75
C ASP A 461 -8.65 21.51 -13.94
N ALA A 462 -8.15 20.89 -12.86
CA ALA A 462 -7.11 19.87 -12.93
C ALA A 462 -7.50 18.65 -13.80
N ILE A 463 -8.78 18.27 -13.85
CA ILE A 463 -9.24 17.14 -14.69
C ILE A 463 -9.29 17.46 -16.19
N LYS A 464 -9.13 18.73 -16.61
CA LYS A 464 -9.08 19.12 -18.03
C LYS A 464 -7.75 18.74 -18.70
N TYR A 465 -6.73 18.45 -17.91
CA TYR A 465 -5.43 18.00 -18.39
C TYR A 465 -5.46 16.53 -18.76
N LYS A 466 -4.75 16.14 -19.81
CA LYS A 466 -4.58 14.74 -20.21
C LYS A 466 -3.73 13.97 -19.22
N TYR A 467 -2.62 14.58 -18.81
CA TYR A 467 -1.61 13.98 -17.96
C TYR A 467 -1.51 14.73 -16.63
N VAL A 468 -1.43 14.01 -15.53
CA VAL A 468 -1.29 14.59 -14.18
C VAL A 468 -0.24 13.85 -13.39
N ILE A 469 0.57 14.58 -12.64
CA ILE A 469 1.55 13.99 -11.73
C ILE A 469 0.93 13.91 -10.33
N ASP A 470 0.98 12.74 -9.71
CA ASP A 470 0.55 12.47 -8.35
C ASP A 470 1.77 12.20 -7.48
N VAL A 471 1.96 13.04 -6.46
CA VAL A 471 3.07 12.96 -5.50
C VAL A 471 2.54 13.13 -4.09
N ASP A 472 3.29 12.54 -3.15
CA ASP A 472 2.98 12.53 -1.74
C ASP A 472 3.01 13.93 -1.11
N GLY A 473 2.36 14.06 0.04
CA GLY A 473 2.46 15.22 0.93
C GLY A 473 3.19 14.80 2.20
N ASN A 474 2.63 15.14 3.37
CA ASN A 474 3.13 14.62 4.66
C ASN A 474 3.05 13.08 4.73
N GLY A 475 2.18 12.49 3.92
CA GLY A 475 2.01 11.06 3.71
C GLY A 475 1.48 10.84 2.29
N TRP A 476 0.53 9.92 2.11
CA TRP A 476 -0.08 9.63 0.80
C TRP A 476 -0.73 10.86 0.12
N SER A 477 -0.94 10.75 -1.19
CA SER A 477 -1.75 11.72 -1.95
C SER A 477 -3.24 11.39 -1.89
N SER A 478 -4.02 12.20 -1.17
CA SER A 478 -5.49 12.10 -1.17
C SER A 478 -6.15 12.39 -2.54
N ARG A 479 -5.36 12.81 -3.54
CA ARG A 479 -5.84 13.20 -4.87
C ARG A 479 -5.90 12.02 -5.84
N PHE A 480 -5.15 10.94 -5.60
CA PHE A 480 -4.94 9.90 -6.60
C PHE A 480 -6.25 9.30 -7.13
N ARG A 481 -7.15 8.90 -6.23
CA ARG A 481 -8.46 8.32 -6.58
C ARG A 481 -9.32 9.24 -7.45
N ARG A 482 -9.41 10.54 -7.12
CA ARG A 482 -10.20 11.49 -7.91
C ARG A 482 -9.55 11.78 -9.27
N LEU A 483 -8.22 11.72 -9.38
CA LEU A 483 -7.53 11.90 -10.66
C LEU A 483 -7.80 10.71 -11.60
N LEU A 484 -7.81 9.48 -11.08
CA LEU A 484 -8.27 8.30 -11.83
C LEU A 484 -9.75 8.44 -12.25
N GLN A 485 -10.62 8.87 -11.33
CA GLN A 485 -12.05 9.12 -11.62
C GLN A 485 -12.24 10.17 -12.74
N GLY A 486 -11.37 11.17 -12.81
CA GLY A 486 -11.37 12.19 -13.85
C GLY A 486 -10.91 11.70 -15.22
N ASN A 487 -10.53 10.42 -15.37
CA ASN A 487 -9.99 9.80 -16.59
C ASN A 487 -8.64 10.39 -17.04
N ASN A 488 -7.86 10.95 -16.11
CA ASN A 488 -6.51 11.43 -16.41
C ASN A 488 -5.53 10.27 -16.54
N VAL A 489 -4.48 10.41 -17.36
CA VAL A 489 -3.30 9.55 -17.25
C VAL A 489 -2.47 10.04 -16.07
N VAL A 490 -2.39 9.22 -15.02
CA VAL A 490 -1.75 9.60 -13.76
C VAL A 490 -0.34 9.04 -13.68
N PHE A 491 0.66 9.92 -13.59
CA PHE A 491 2.05 9.59 -13.26
C PHE A 491 2.19 9.60 -11.75
N LYS A 492 2.35 8.44 -11.11
CA LYS A 492 2.38 8.33 -9.65
C LYS A 492 3.81 8.11 -9.16
N SER A 493 4.28 9.02 -8.32
CA SER A 493 5.57 8.96 -7.63
C SER A 493 5.30 8.98 -6.12
N THR A 494 5.44 7.84 -5.46
CA THR A 494 5.02 7.68 -4.06
C THR A 494 5.91 6.71 -3.28
N LEU A 495 6.05 6.95 -1.97
CA LEU A 495 6.58 6.03 -0.96
C LEU A 495 5.49 5.43 -0.07
N TYR A 496 4.25 5.94 -0.18
CA TYR A 496 3.14 5.60 0.69
C TYR A 496 2.05 4.85 -0.11
N PRO A 497 2.17 3.52 -0.28
CA PRO A 497 1.10 2.75 -0.90
C PRO A 497 -0.22 2.95 -0.13
N GLU A 498 -1.28 3.26 -0.87
CA GLU A 498 -2.61 3.48 -0.32
C GLU A 498 -3.30 2.14 -0.01
N TRP A 499 -4.42 2.15 0.73
CA TRP A 499 -5.16 0.94 1.13
C TRP A 499 -5.62 0.05 -0.03
N PHE A 500 -5.73 0.61 -1.23
CA PHE A 500 -6.12 -0.08 -2.46
C PHE A 500 -4.92 -0.33 -3.39
N HIS A 501 -3.69 -0.14 -2.94
CA HIS A 501 -2.48 -0.37 -3.75
C HIS A 501 -2.45 -1.75 -4.42
N GLU A 502 -2.89 -2.76 -3.68
CA GLU A 502 -2.88 -4.15 -4.10
C GLU A 502 -3.81 -4.49 -5.28
N ILE A 503 -4.79 -3.62 -5.58
CA ILE A 503 -5.65 -3.74 -6.76
C ILE A 503 -5.18 -2.87 -7.93
N LEU A 504 -4.21 -1.98 -7.71
CA LEU A 504 -3.64 -1.16 -8.77
C LEU A 504 -2.65 -2.00 -9.57
N ILE A 505 -2.63 -1.75 -10.89
CA ILE A 505 -1.79 -2.47 -11.83
C ILE A 505 -0.95 -1.38 -12.51
N PRO A 506 0.35 -1.28 -12.20
CA PRO A 506 1.23 -0.33 -12.85
C PRO A 506 1.21 -0.55 -14.38
N TRP A 507 1.32 0.54 -15.14
CA TRP A 507 1.26 0.58 -16.61
C TRP A 507 -0.10 0.21 -17.24
N TYR A 508 -1.10 -0.13 -16.43
CA TYR A 508 -2.49 -0.29 -16.86
C TYR A 508 -3.39 0.78 -16.22
N HIS A 509 -3.40 0.87 -14.89
CA HIS A 509 -4.19 1.85 -14.14
C HIS A 509 -3.50 3.22 -14.02
N TYR A 510 -2.16 3.24 -13.95
CA TYR A 510 -1.35 4.45 -13.78
C TYR A 510 0.08 4.21 -14.28
N VAL A 511 0.83 5.29 -14.53
CA VAL A 511 2.25 5.23 -14.88
C VAL A 511 3.09 5.36 -13.60
N PRO A 512 3.81 4.32 -13.14
CA PRO A 512 4.72 4.46 -12.01
C PRO A 512 5.90 5.36 -12.41
N THR A 513 6.29 6.26 -11.52
CA THR A 513 7.31 7.29 -11.78
C THR A 513 8.30 7.33 -10.63
N LYS A 514 9.58 7.50 -10.95
CA LYS A 514 10.64 7.59 -9.93
C LYS A 514 10.49 8.82 -9.03
N LEU A 515 11.09 8.76 -7.85
CA LEU A 515 11.09 9.86 -6.87
C LEU A 515 11.98 11.04 -7.29
N ASP A 516 12.88 10.83 -8.25
CA ASP A 516 13.73 11.84 -8.86
C ASP A 516 13.14 12.43 -10.16
N TYR A 517 12.01 11.91 -10.62
CA TYR A 517 11.30 12.32 -11.84
C TYR A 517 12.10 12.14 -13.15
N SER A 518 13.20 11.37 -13.11
CA SER A 518 14.11 11.19 -14.25
C SER A 518 13.46 10.50 -15.46
N ASP A 519 12.35 9.80 -15.24
CA ASP A 519 11.56 9.07 -16.23
C ASP A 519 10.32 9.83 -16.73
N VAL A 520 10.01 11.02 -16.18
CA VAL A 520 8.79 11.77 -16.54
C VAL A 520 8.78 12.21 -18.00
N PHE A 521 9.84 12.87 -18.50
CA PHE A 521 9.82 13.37 -19.88
C PHE A 521 9.72 12.26 -20.94
N THR A 522 10.24 11.07 -20.65
CA THR A 522 10.14 9.95 -21.59
C THR A 522 8.77 9.27 -21.50
N GLY A 523 8.12 9.34 -20.33
CA GLY A 523 6.80 8.75 -20.12
C GLY A 523 5.64 9.65 -20.58
N VAL A 524 5.81 10.97 -20.53
CA VAL A 524 4.89 11.99 -21.09
C VAL A 524 5.04 12.03 -22.60
#